data_AF-A0A3D5H720-F1
#
_entry.id   AF-A0A3D5H720-F1
#
_cell.length_a   1.000
_cell.length_b   1.000
_cell.length_c   1.000
_cell.angle_alpha   90.00
_cell.angle_beta   90.00
_cell.angle_gamma   90.00
#
_symmetry.space_group_name_H-M   'P 1'
#
loop_
_entity.id
_entity.type
_entity.pdbx_description
1 polymer ?
#
loop_
_entity_poly.entity_id
_entity_poly.type
_entity_poly.pdbx_seq_one_letter_code
_entity_poly.pdbx_strand_id
1 'polypeptide(L)'
;MKALGFWKVGVDYLHLVECVVAETIKQGNANSILKPSPISEDEYEQETKWSDHNLILPVLFDFYHALEVIFKGFLISSGRLIEQHHKLSMLLAEFESCFPNHRIGLVAGKYINQDRLPPLIASFCNESGISIDEYYQALKYPERKDGSVVYAHYPLKYQDKFGLAFFEEFVEDVNQIRTATLTLGKSLCPAV
;
A
#
# COMPACT_ATOMS: atom_id res chain seq x y z
N MET A 1 -17.63 17.95 -6.19
CA MET A 1 -17.33 17.11 -7.37
C MET A 1 -15.86 16.67 -7.46
N LYS A 2 -14.85 17.56 -7.33
CA LYS A 2 -13.43 17.17 -7.46
C LYS A 2 -13.01 16.08 -6.45
N ALA A 3 -13.36 16.22 -5.17
CA ALA A 3 -13.04 15.24 -4.12
C ALA A 3 -13.58 13.82 -4.40
N LEU A 4 -14.78 13.70 -4.99
CA LEU A 4 -15.39 12.41 -5.31
C LEU A 4 -14.55 11.61 -6.32
N GLY A 5 -13.95 12.28 -7.31
CA GLY A 5 -13.07 11.62 -8.29
C GLY A 5 -11.84 11.01 -7.62
N PHE A 6 -11.24 11.73 -6.67
CA PHE A 6 -10.12 11.22 -5.87
C PHE A 6 -10.56 10.01 -5.03
N TRP A 7 -11.65 10.12 -4.27
CA TRP A 7 -12.10 9.01 -3.43
C TRP A 7 -12.46 7.76 -4.24
N LYS A 8 -13.11 7.92 -5.40
CA LYS A 8 -13.43 6.78 -6.28
C LYS A 8 -12.16 6.06 -6.72
N VAL A 9 -11.22 6.79 -7.30
CA VAL A 9 -9.95 6.23 -7.78
C VAL A 9 -9.16 5.56 -6.64
N GLY A 10 -9.10 6.22 -5.47
CA GLY A 10 -8.43 5.64 -4.30
C GLY A 10 -9.09 4.35 -3.81
N VAL A 11 -10.43 4.30 -3.77
CA VAL A 11 -11.17 3.08 -3.40
C VAL A 11 -10.97 1.97 -4.43
N ASP A 12 -10.92 2.30 -5.72
CA ASP A 12 -10.67 1.33 -6.80
C ASP A 12 -9.26 0.69 -6.65
N TYR A 13 -8.24 1.49 -6.30
CA TYR A 13 -6.90 0.96 -6.00
C TYR A 13 -6.89 0.08 -4.74
N LEU A 14 -7.58 0.47 -3.66
CA LEU A 14 -7.70 -0.38 -2.47
C LEU A 14 -8.40 -1.71 -2.77
N HIS A 15 -9.39 -1.70 -3.67
CA HIS A 15 -10.05 -2.93 -4.10
C HIS A 15 -9.12 -3.84 -4.90
N LEU A 16 -8.28 -3.29 -5.79
CA LEU A 16 -7.26 -4.06 -6.50
C LEU A 16 -6.28 -4.70 -5.51
N VAL A 17 -5.77 -3.92 -4.55
CA VAL A 17 -4.88 -4.39 -3.48
C VAL A 17 -5.52 -5.55 -2.70
N GLU A 18 -6.77 -5.37 -2.26
CA GLU A 18 -7.50 -6.43 -1.55
C GLU A 18 -7.61 -7.72 -2.37
N CYS A 19 -8.02 -7.61 -3.65
CA CYS A 19 -8.18 -8.77 -4.53
C CYS A 19 -6.87 -9.55 -4.71
N VAL A 20 -5.77 -8.83 -4.95
CA VAL A 20 -4.45 -9.45 -5.13
C VAL A 20 -4.00 -10.11 -3.84
N VAL A 21 -4.05 -9.40 -2.71
CA VAL A 21 -3.60 -9.92 -1.40
C VAL A 21 -4.44 -11.12 -0.97
N ALA A 22 -5.75 -11.10 -1.21
CA ALA A 22 -6.61 -12.25 -0.92
C ALA A 22 -6.22 -13.50 -1.70
N GLU A 23 -5.86 -13.36 -2.98
CA GLU A 23 -5.38 -14.49 -3.78
C GLU A 23 -3.96 -14.94 -3.35
N THR A 24 -3.08 -14.01 -2.97
CA THR A 24 -1.78 -14.32 -2.36
C THR A 24 -1.93 -15.18 -1.10
N ILE A 25 -2.84 -14.80 -0.19
CA ILE A 25 -3.14 -15.55 1.03
C ILE A 25 -3.69 -16.93 0.69
N LYS A 26 -4.67 -16.99 -0.23
CA LYS A 26 -5.32 -18.23 -0.64
C LYS A 26 -4.34 -19.25 -1.24
N GLN A 27 -3.30 -18.79 -1.92
CA GLN A 27 -2.25 -19.64 -2.49
C GLN A 27 -1.08 -19.88 -1.53
N GLY A 28 -1.13 -19.34 -0.32
CA GLY A 28 -0.11 -19.53 0.70
C GLY A 28 1.20 -18.78 0.41
N ASN A 29 1.17 -17.73 -0.42
CA ASN A 29 2.33 -16.94 -0.82
C ASN A 29 3.50 -17.77 -1.39
N ALA A 30 3.18 -18.82 -2.17
CA ALA A 30 4.18 -19.75 -2.68
C ALA A 30 5.14 -19.09 -3.68
N ASN A 31 6.42 -18.98 -3.32
CA ASN A 31 7.49 -18.50 -4.20
C ASN A 31 8.45 -19.60 -4.67
N SER A 32 8.26 -20.83 -4.17
CA SER A 32 9.05 -22.00 -4.55
C SER A 32 8.14 -23.22 -4.66
N ILE A 33 8.44 -24.10 -5.62
CA ILE A 33 7.65 -25.31 -5.90
C ILE A 33 8.59 -26.50 -5.83
N LEU A 34 8.23 -27.49 -5.03
CA LEU A 34 8.95 -28.76 -4.94
C LEU A 34 8.10 -29.89 -5.52
N LYS A 35 8.56 -30.46 -6.63
CA LYS A 35 7.90 -31.60 -7.30
C LYS A 35 8.91 -32.70 -7.64
N PRO A 36 8.46 -33.97 -7.68
CA PRO A 36 9.32 -35.11 -8.05
C PRO A 36 9.62 -35.18 -9.55
N SER A 37 8.91 -34.42 -10.38
CA SER A 37 9.13 -34.28 -11.82
C SER A 37 9.70 -32.90 -12.17
N PRO A 38 10.39 -32.76 -13.33
CA PRO A 38 10.74 -31.44 -13.85
C PRO A 38 9.50 -30.55 -13.97
N ILE A 39 9.62 -29.31 -13.52
CA ILE A 39 8.57 -28.29 -13.56
C ILE A 39 8.79 -27.48 -14.84
N SER A 40 7.73 -27.26 -15.62
CA SER A 40 7.82 -26.36 -16.78
C SER A 40 7.80 -24.90 -16.33
N GLU A 41 8.30 -24.00 -17.18
CA GLU A 41 8.25 -22.56 -16.90
C GLU A 41 6.80 -22.07 -16.71
N ASP A 42 5.88 -22.50 -17.59
CA ASP A 42 4.45 -22.18 -17.47
C ASP A 42 3.85 -22.67 -16.15
N GLU A 43 4.19 -23.88 -15.71
CA GLU A 43 3.70 -24.45 -14.45
C GLU A 43 4.24 -23.64 -13.26
N TYR A 44 5.52 -23.27 -13.30
CA TYR A 44 6.12 -22.42 -12.27
C TYR A 44 5.46 -21.04 -12.21
N GLU A 45 5.23 -20.40 -13.35
CA GLU A 45 4.56 -19.10 -13.42
C GLU A 45 3.12 -19.21 -12.86
N GLN A 46 2.35 -20.22 -13.27
CA GLN A 46 0.97 -20.36 -12.80
C GLN A 46 0.86 -20.56 -11.28
N GLU A 47 1.80 -21.30 -10.69
CA GLU A 47 1.81 -21.59 -9.26
C GLU A 47 2.39 -20.47 -8.40
N THR A 48 3.18 -19.57 -8.98
CA THR A 48 3.84 -18.49 -8.21
C THR A 48 3.41 -17.08 -8.58
N LYS A 49 2.59 -16.89 -9.62
CA LYS A 49 2.17 -15.57 -10.11
C LYS A 49 1.55 -14.66 -9.06
N TRP A 50 0.93 -15.21 -8.01
CA TRP A 50 0.29 -14.43 -6.95
C TRP A 50 1.17 -14.21 -5.71
N SER A 51 2.42 -14.65 -5.73
CA SER A 51 3.31 -14.51 -4.56
C SER A 51 3.96 -13.13 -4.47
N ASP A 52 4.48 -12.83 -3.28
CA ASP A 52 5.19 -11.60 -2.97
C ASP A 52 6.32 -11.27 -3.95
N HIS A 53 7.07 -12.28 -4.41
CA HIS A 53 8.22 -12.05 -5.28
C HIS A 53 7.82 -11.43 -6.61
N ASN A 54 6.59 -11.70 -7.06
CA ASN A 54 6.01 -11.16 -8.28
C ASN A 54 5.21 -9.89 -8.04
N LEU A 55 4.42 -9.83 -6.97
CA LEU A 55 3.36 -8.81 -6.85
C LEU A 55 3.51 -7.82 -5.69
N ILE A 56 4.42 -8.03 -4.71
CA ILE A 56 4.44 -7.16 -3.51
C ILE A 56 4.71 -5.69 -3.85
N LEU A 57 5.61 -5.43 -4.80
CA LEU A 57 5.98 -4.06 -5.18
C LEU A 57 4.80 -3.29 -5.81
N PRO A 58 4.14 -3.80 -6.87
CA PRO A 58 2.97 -3.11 -7.43
C PRO A 58 1.81 -3.04 -6.43
N VAL A 59 1.61 -4.05 -5.59
CA VAL A 59 0.56 -4.03 -4.55
C VAL A 59 0.79 -2.90 -3.53
N LEU A 60 2.00 -2.80 -2.98
CA LEU A 60 2.32 -1.72 -2.04
C LEU A 60 2.28 -0.36 -2.74
N PHE A 61 2.70 -0.30 -4.01
CA PHE A 61 2.66 0.91 -4.80
C PHE A 61 1.23 1.45 -4.94
N ASP A 62 0.29 0.59 -5.36
CA ASP A 62 -1.11 0.94 -5.50
C ASP A 62 -1.75 1.29 -4.16
N PHE A 63 -1.38 0.60 -3.08
CA PHE A 63 -1.83 0.94 -1.74
C PHE A 63 -1.41 2.35 -1.31
N TYR A 64 -0.12 2.68 -1.40
CA TYR A 64 0.36 4.02 -1.04
C TYR A 64 -0.20 5.10 -1.94
N HIS A 65 -0.37 4.79 -3.24
CA HIS A 65 -1.04 5.71 -4.15
C HIS A 65 -2.51 5.93 -3.75
N ALA A 66 -3.23 4.88 -3.36
CA ALA A 66 -4.59 4.99 -2.87
C ALA A 66 -4.68 5.91 -1.65
N LEU A 67 -3.78 5.77 -0.67
CA LEU A 67 -3.70 6.65 0.50
C LEU A 67 -3.49 8.11 0.09
N GLU A 68 -2.53 8.37 -0.79
CA GLU A 68 -2.26 9.73 -1.30
C GLU A 68 -3.53 10.36 -1.88
N VAL A 69 -4.20 9.64 -2.78
CA VAL A 69 -5.38 10.13 -3.50
C VAL A 69 -6.56 10.30 -2.53
N ILE A 70 -6.77 9.37 -1.59
CA ILE A 70 -7.83 9.46 -0.57
C ILE A 70 -7.64 10.69 0.31
N PHE A 71 -6.43 10.91 0.84
CA PHE A 71 -6.14 12.08 1.67
C PHE A 71 -6.36 13.38 0.90
N LYS A 72 -5.85 13.46 -0.32
CA LYS A 72 -6.10 14.59 -1.21
C LYS A 72 -7.59 14.87 -1.40
N GLY A 73 -8.40 13.83 -1.64
CA GLY A 73 -9.84 13.96 -1.74
C GLY A 73 -10.47 14.60 -0.49
N PHE A 74 -10.07 14.15 0.71
CA PHE A 74 -10.58 14.70 1.96
C PHE A 74 -10.10 16.13 2.23
N LEU A 75 -8.83 16.43 1.98
CA LEU A 75 -8.29 17.79 2.11
C LEU A 75 -9.01 18.78 1.19
N ILE A 76 -9.26 18.42 -0.07
CA ILE A 76 -10.08 19.22 -0.99
C ILE A 76 -11.47 19.44 -0.42
N SER A 77 -12.11 18.39 0.12
CA SER A 77 -13.47 18.49 0.66
C SER A 77 -13.55 19.42 1.87
N SER A 78 -12.47 19.53 2.65
CA SER A 78 -12.32 20.45 3.78
C SER A 78 -11.90 21.87 3.36
N GLY A 79 -11.84 22.17 2.06
CA GLY A 79 -11.47 23.49 1.55
C GLY A 79 -9.97 23.79 1.60
N ARG A 80 -9.11 22.79 1.82
CA ARG A 80 -7.65 22.95 1.77
C ARG A 80 -7.18 23.00 0.31
N LEU A 81 -6.19 23.84 0.05
CA LEU A 81 -5.43 23.80 -1.20
C LEU A 81 -4.43 22.65 -1.11
N ILE A 82 -4.47 21.73 -2.06
CA ILE A 82 -3.42 20.71 -2.18
C ILE A 82 -2.22 21.37 -2.82
N GLU A 83 -1.15 21.55 -2.05
CA GLU A 83 0.16 21.85 -2.59
C GLU A 83 0.69 20.65 -3.39
N GLN A 84 1.62 20.89 -4.33
CA GLN A 84 2.16 19.83 -5.19
C GLN A 84 3.08 18.82 -4.45
N HIS A 85 3.17 18.85 -3.12
CA HIS A 85 3.96 17.88 -2.39
C HIS A 85 3.21 16.54 -2.25
N HIS A 86 3.85 15.46 -2.68
CA HIS A 86 3.32 14.10 -2.66
C HIS A 86 3.75 13.31 -1.41
N LYS A 87 4.24 13.98 -0.38
CA LYS A 87 4.74 13.32 0.83
C LYS A 87 3.58 12.81 1.67
N LEU A 88 3.55 11.50 1.88
CA LEU A 88 2.48 10.82 2.61
C LEU A 88 2.42 11.25 4.09
N SER A 89 3.58 11.48 4.71
CA SER A 89 3.66 11.97 6.10
C SER A 89 2.94 13.31 6.28
N MET A 90 3.15 14.24 5.36
CA MET A 90 2.49 15.55 5.36
C MET A 90 0.98 15.42 5.12
N LEU A 91 0.58 14.62 4.13
CA LEU A 91 -0.83 14.38 3.84
C LEU A 91 -1.57 13.75 5.01
N LEU A 92 -0.94 12.81 5.73
CA LEU A 92 -1.49 12.22 6.93
C LEU A 92 -1.65 13.27 8.04
N ALA A 93 -0.61 14.07 8.31
CA ALA A 93 -0.67 15.10 9.35
C ALA A 93 -1.77 16.15 9.06
N GLU A 94 -1.90 16.58 7.80
CA GLU A 94 -2.96 17.49 7.39
C GLU A 94 -4.34 16.85 7.50
N PHE A 95 -4.47 15.58 7.11
CA PHE A 95 -5.71 14.82 7.26
C PHE A 95 -6.11 14.73 8.73
N GLU A 96 -5.20 14.34 9.62
CA GLU A 96 -5.45 14.24 11.06
C GLU A 96 -5.78 15.60 11.70
N SER A 97 -5.26 16.70 11.17
CA SER A 97 -5.66 18.05 11.62
C SER A 97 -7.12 18.38 11.29
N CYS A 98 -7.65 17.83 10.18
CA CYS A 98 -9.03 18.05 9.75
C CYS A 98 -10.00 17.00 10.33
N PHE A 99 -9.51 15.78 10.55
CA PHE A 99 -10.27 14.60 10.97
C PHE A 99 -9.54 13.87 12.11
N PRO A 100 -9.43 14.50 13.29
CA PRO A 100 -8.65 13.96 14.40
C PRO A 100 -9.21 12.61 14.87
N ASN A 101 -8.31 11.66 15.12
CA ASN A 101 -8.62 10.29 15.55
C ASN A 101 -9.53 9.49 14.59
N HIS A 102 -9.69 9.94 13.34
CA HIS A 102 -10.50 9.22 12.37
C HIS A 102 -9.82 7.91 11.97
N ARG A 103 -10.63 6.84 11.76
CA ARG A 103 -10.12 5.48 11.49
C ARG A 103 -9.13 5.42 10.32
N ILE A 104 -9.36 6.20 9.26
CA ILE A 104 -8.47 6.28 8.10
C ILE A 104 -7.06 6.69 8.53
N GLY A 105 -6.93 7.77 9.30
CA GLY A 105 -5.63 8.27 9.77
C GLY A 105 -4.95 7.29 10.72
N LEU A 106 -5.72 6.71 11.66
CA LEU A 106 -5.20 5.74 12.62
C LEU A 106 -4.59 4.49 11.97
N VAL A 107 -5.27 3.95 10.95
CA VAL A 107 -4.83 2.76 10.21
C VAL A 107 -3.71 3.11 9.25
N ALA A 108 -3.87 4.15 8.42
CA ALA A 108 -2.83 4.61 7.50
C ALA A 108 -1.53 5.00 8.23
N GLY A 109 -1.65 5.54 9.45
CA GLY A 109 -0.52 5.86 10.31
C GLY A 109 0.34 4.65 10.70
N LYS A 110 -0.16 3.41 10.62
CA LYS A 110 0.68 2.21 10.73
C LYS A 110 1.67 2.10 9.57
N TYR A 111 1.26 2.51 8.37
CA TYR A 111 2.05 2.38 7.15
C TYR A 111 2.83 3.66 6.80
N ILE A 112 2.56 4.77 7.48
CA ILE A 112 3.19 6.06 7.20
C ILE A 112 4.13 6.49 8.33
N ASN A 113 3.82 6.22 9.59
CA ASN A 113 4.70 6.64 10.69
C ASN A 113 5.87 5.67 10.83
N GLN A 114 7.09 6.18 10.71
CA GLN A 114 8.34 5.39 10.66
C GLN A 114 8.49 4.43 11.85
N ASP A 115 8.07 4.84 13.04
CA ASP A 115 8.14 4.09 14.29
C ASP A 115 7.03 3.03 14.45
N ARG A 116 6.03 3.04 13.55
CA ARG A 116 4.87 2.13 13.57
C ARG A 116 4.82 1.20 12.37
N LEU A 117 5.80 1.29 11.46
CA LEU A 117 5.84 0.49 10.24
C LEU A 117 5.80 -1.00 10.57
N PRO A 118 5.01 -1.80 9.83
CA PRO A 118 5.08 -3.25 9.89
C PRO A 118 6.52 -3.73 9.67
N PRO A 119 6.97 -4.81 10.35
CA PRO A 119 8.35 -5.28 10.28
C PRO A 119 8.87 -5.45 8.85
N LEU A 120 8.04 -5.94 7.94
CA LEU A 120 8.35 -6.13 6.53
C LEU A 120 8.76 -4.80 5.85
N ILE A 121 7.96 -3.76 6.06
CA ILE A 121 8.16 -2.42 5.48
C ILE A 121 9.33 -1.72 6.18
N ALA A 122 9.43 -1.86 7.49
CA ALA A 122 10.53 -1.31 8.28
C ALA A 122 11.89 -1.90 7.84
N SER A 123 11.96 -3.22 7.59
CA SER A 123 13.19 -3.88 7.09
C SER A 123 13.61 -3.30 5.75
N PHE A 124 12.68 -3.16 4.82
CA PHE A 124 12.97 -2.54 3.52
C PHE A 124 13.52 -1.11 3.65
N CYS A 125 12.89 -0.26 4.47
CA CYS A 125 13.35 1.11 4.70
C CYS A 125 14.78 1.12 5.26
N ASN A 126 15.04 0.28 6.27
CA ASN A 126 16.34 0.20 6.93
C ASN A 126 17.43 -0.30 5.98
N GLU A 127 17.15 -1.36 5.22
CA GLU A 127 18.12 -1.97 4.31
C GLU A 127 18.37 -1.12 3.07
N SER A 128 17.37 -0.35 2.63
CA SER A 128 17.51 0.60 1.53
C SER A 128 18.05 1.97 1.98
N GLY A 129 18.19 2.21 3.28
CA GLY A 129 18.63 3.51 3.82
C GLY A 129 17.70 4.68 3.49
N ILE A 130 16.39 4.43 3.46
CA ILE A 130 15.37 5.42 3.07
C ILE A 130 14.31 5.64 4.16
N SER A 131 13.64 6.77 4.06
CA SER A 131 12.43 7.06 4.84
C SER A 131 11.15 6.69 4.08
N ILE A 132 10.02 6.70 4.78
CA ILE A 132 8.69 6.49 4.18
C ILE A 132 8.33 7.50 3.07
N ASP A 133 8.86 8.73 3.16
CA ASP A 133 8.63 9.77 2.14
C ASP A 133 9.33 9.45 0.82
N GLU A 134 10.39 8.65 0.87
CA GLU A 134 11.14 8.15 -0.29
C GLU A 134 10.68 6.77 -0.73
N TYR A 135 10.00 6.04 0.16
CA TYR A 135 9.49 4.68 -0.06
C TYR A 135 8.65 4.57 -1.33
N TYR A 136 7.74 5.53 -1.55
CA TYR A 136 6.90 5.54 -2.74
C TYR A 136 7.70 5.63 -4.06
N GLN A 137 8.85 6.32 -4.06
CA GLN A 137 9.77 6.33 -5.21
C GLN A 137 10.56 5.02 -5.30
N ALA A 138 10.97 4.47 -4.15
CA ALA A 138 11.70 3.22 -4.09
C ALA A 138 10.89 2.02 -4.59
N LEU A 139 9.55 2.07 -4.56
CA LEU A 139 8.72 1.03 -5.17
C LEU A 139 8.68 1.09 -6.71
N LYS A 140 9.00 2.24 -7.32
CA LYS A 140 8.92 2.44 -8.78
C LYS A 140 10.21 2.11 -9.52
N TYR A 141 11.33 2.33 -8.85
CA TYR A 141 12.65 2.30 -9.46
C TYR A 141 13.57 1.39 -8.67
N PRO A 142 14.56 0.75 -9.31
CA PRO A 142 15.59 -0.03 -8.61
C PRO A 142 16.60 0.84 -7.85
N GLU A 143 16.69 2.13 -8.19
CA GLU A 143 17.66 3.07 -7.63
C GLU A 143 17.14 4.51 -7.63
N ARG A 144 17.81 5.40 -6.89
CA ARG A 144 17.57 6.84 -6.96
C ARG A 144 17.92 7.39 -8.33
N LYS A 145 17.29 8.51 -8.71
CA LYS A 145 17.52 9.19 -10.00
C LYS A 145 18.98 9.61 -10.24
N ASP A 146 19.73 9.84 -9.17
CA ASP A 146 21.14 10.23 -9.22
C ASP A 146 22.10 9.02 -9.10
N GLY A 147 21.58 7.80 -9.02
CA GLY A 147 22.36 6.57 -8.84
C GLY A 147 23.02 6.43 -7.46
N SER A 148 22.72 7.31 -6.50
CA SER A 148 23.40 7.32 -5.19
C SER A 148 22.98 6.16 -4.27
N VAL A 149 21.82 5.55 -4.51
CA VAL A 149 21.25 4.47 -3.69
C VAL A 149 20.58 3.46 -4.60
N VAL A 150 20.92 2.18 -4.42
CA VAL A 150 20.20 1.03 -4.96
C VAL A 150 19.28 0.49 -3.87
N TYR A 151 17.99 0.34 -4.17
CA TYR A 151 17.02 -0.10 -3.17
C TYR A 151 17.06 -1.63 -3.04
N ALA A 152 17.08 -2.10 -1.79
CA ALA A 152 17.05 -3.52 -1.49
C ALA A 152 15.58 -3.99 -1.50
N HIS A 153 15.06 -4.48 -2.64
CA HIS A 153 13.67 -4.98 -2.71
C HIS A 153 13.46 -6.37 -2.11
N TYR A 154 14.52 -7.15 -1.92
CA TYR A 154 14.42 -8.51 -1.40
C TYR A 154 13.76 -8.63 -0.02
N PRO A 155 13.83 -7.66 0.92
CA PRO A 155 13.14 -7.76 2.21
C PRO A 155 11.62 -7.77 2.06
N LEU A 156 11.08 -7.21 0.97
CA LEU A 156 9.65 -7.26 0.67
C LEU A 156 9.25 -8.56 -0.02
N LYS A 157 10.22 -9.27 -0.61
CA LYS A 157 10.01 -10.45 -1.45
C LYS A 157 10.43 -11.72 -0.72
N TYR A 158 10.05 -12.86 -1.27
CA TYR A 158 10.55 -14.18 -0.85
C TYR A 158 10.25 -14.52 0.62
N GLN A 159 9.16 -13.98 1.17
CA GLN A 159 8.77 -14.23 2.56
C GLN A 159 8.02 -15.54 2.74
N ASP A 160 7.51 -16.13 1.65
CA ASP A 160 6.77 -17.41 1.68
C ASP A 160 5.68 -17.36 2.78
N LYS A 161 5.49 -18.44 3.53
CA LYS A 161 4.56 -18.52 4.66
C LYS A 161 4.82 -17.48 5.76
N PHE A 162 6.05 -16.97 5.92
CA PHE A 162 6.33 -15.93 6.92
C PHE A 162 5.65 -14.60 6.57
N GLY A 163 5.42 -14.35 5.28
CA GLY A 163 4.72 -13.16 4.80
C GLY A 163 3.19 -13.20 5.02
N LEU A 164 2.60 -14.38 5.26
CA LEU A 164 1.15 -14.53 5.35
C LEU A 164 0.52 -13.71 6.48
N ALA A 165 1.16 -13.68 7.65
CA ALA A 165 0.66 -12.88 8.77
C ALA A 165 0.60 -11.38 8.43
N PHE A 166 1.58 -10.87 7.68
CA PHE A 166 1.55 -9.50 7.17
C PHE A 166 0.38 -9.30 6.21
N PHE A 167 0.18 -10.21 5.24
CA PHE A 167 -0.89 -10.09 4.26
C PHE A 167 -2.29 -10.15 4.88
N GLU A 168 -2.50 -11.01 5.88
CA GLU A 168 -3.76 -11.14 6.61
C GLU A 168 -4.10 -9.87 7.39
N GLU A 169 -3.13 -9.26 8.09
CA GLU A 169 -3.35 -7.96 8.73
C GLU A 169 -3.55 -6.85 7.68
N PHE A 170 -2.77 -6.88 6.61
CA PHE A 170 -2.80 -5.86 5.57
C PHE A 170 -4.14 -5.79 4.84
N VAL A 171 -4.74 -6.93 4.48
CA VAL A 171 -6.04 -6.95 3.82
C VAL A 171 -7.16 -6.44 4.74
N GLU A 172 -7.08 -6.73 6.03
CA GLU A 172 -8.02 -6.22 7.03
C GLU A 172 -7.89 -4.70 7.19
N ASP A 173 -6.66 -4.18 7.26
CA ASP A 173 -6.40 -2.73 7.33
C ASP A 173 -6.87 -2.00 6.06
N VAL A 174 -6.64 -2.58 4.88
CA VAL A 174 -7.16 -2.07 3.58
C VAL A 174 -8.68 -1.98 3.62
N ASN A 175 -9.35 -3.02 4.13
CA ASN A 175 -10.81 -3.07 4.25
C ASN A 175 -11.37 -2.01 5.21
N GLN A 176 -10.68 -1.76 6.32
CA GLN A 176 -11.04 -0.72 7.25
C GLN A 176 -10.90 0.67 6.64
N ILE A 177 -9.79 0.94 5.92
CA ILE A 177 -9.57 2.23 5.25
C ILE A 177 -10.66 2.46 4.20
N ARG A 178 -10.96 1.45 3.38
CA ARG A 178 -12.00 1.55 2.34
C ARG A 178 -13.37 1.85 2.93
N THR A 179 -13.78 1.08 3.94
CA THR A 179 -15.08 1.26 4.60
C THR A 179 -15.19 2.62 5.28
N ALA A 180 -14.13 3.05 5.96
CA ALA A 180 -14.08 4.36 6.60
C ALA A 180 -14.09 5.50 5.58
N THR A 181 -13.44 5.33 4.43
CA THR A 181 -13.44 6.30 3.32
C THR A 181 -14.83 6.49 2.75
N LEU A 182 -15.55 5.41 2.47
CA LEU A 182 -16.93 5.47 1.98
C LEU A 182 -17.87 6.13 3.00
N THR A 183 -17.70 5.80 4.28
CA THR A 183 -18.54 6.33 5.37
C THR A 183 -18.32 7.82 5.55
N LEU A 184 -17.06 8.26 5.66
CA LEU A 184 -16.73 9.68 5.80
C LEU A 184 -17.13 10.46 4.54
N GLY A 185 -16.83 9.93 3.36
CA GLY A 185 -17.21 10.55 2.07
C GLY A 185 -18.71 10.81 1.96
N LYS A 186 -19.56 9.83 2.36
CA LYS A 186 -21.02 9.99 2.40
C LYS A 186 -21.45 11.07 3.40
N SER A 187 -20.81 11.16 4.57
CA SER A 187 -21.15 12.17 5.57
C SER A 187 -20.84 13.61 5.10
N LEU A 188 -19.79 13.78 4.29
CA LEU A 188 -19.37 15.08 3.75
C LEU A 188 -20.11 15.44 2.45
N CYS A 189 -20.67 14.46 1.76
CA CYS A 189 -21.45 14.63 0.54
C CYS A 189 -22.73 13.77 0.61
N PRO A 190 -23.72 14.15 1.44
CA PRO A 190 -24.92 13.35 1.68
C PRO A 190 -25.89 13.26 0.47
N ALA A 191 -25.58 13.91 -0.65
CA ALA A 191 -26.40 13.91 -1.85
C ALA A 191 -25.59 13.46 -3.08
N VAL A 192 -25.60 12.14 -3.32
CA VAL A 192 -25.70 11.51 -4.65
C VAL A 192 -26.73 10.40 -4.53
#